data_AF-A0A1H2LHB4-F1
#
_entry.id   AF-A0A1H2LHB4-F1
#
_cell.length_a   1.000
_cell.length_b   1.000
_cell.length_c   1.000
_cell.angle_alpha   90.00
_cell.angle_beta   90.00
_cell.angle_gamma   90.00
#
_symmetry.space_group_name_H-M   'P 1'
#
loop_
_entity.id
_entity.type
_entity.pdbx_description
1 polymer ?
#
loop_
_entity_poly.entity_id
_entity_poly.type
_entity_poly.pdbx_seq_one_letter_code
_entity_poly.pdbx_strand_id
1 'polypeptide(L)'
;MDAVGELRAYVVPVATLRYLLTGTERRERVLGLVRRVLPPASAPAPLGPLFARVPGTRPVPHDEPTPADLDRLLGGEPVPAGRLPATWRLVEAVAAGLATAAARVPSARPTDLRPLGLPLPVTDAVTAGTWTSARTSDVPGLAAIAEQAVPDGLVVFWTADEGRGPTG
;
A
#
# COMPACT_ATOMS: atom_id res chain seq x y z
N MET A 1 -0.31 -17.92 19.52
CA MET A 1 0.55 -18.24 18.38
C MET A 1 0.44 -17.06 17.46
N ASP A 2 1.53 -16.30 17.26
CA ASP A 2 1.47 -15.09 16.44
C ASP A 2 1.16 -15.47 15.00
N ALA A 3 0.28 -14.70 14.35
CA ALA A 3 -0.06 -14.94 12.95
C ALA A 3 1.19 -14.69 12.08
N VAL A 4 1.57 -15.67 11.28
CA VAL A 4 2.61 -15.53 10.26
C VAL A 4 1.96 -14.93 9.01
N GLY A 5 2.59 -13.90 8.45
CA GLY A 5 2.14 -13.19 7.26
C GLY A 5 3.31 -12.78 6.37
N GLU A 6 3.02 -11.98 5.34
CA GLU A 6 4.05 -11.47 4.42
C GLU A 6 4.46 -10.06 4.81
N LEU A 7 5.72 -9.93 5.24
CA LEU A 7 6.38 -8.65 5.44
C LEU A 7 7.06 -8.21 4.14
N ARG A 8 6.71 -7.02 3.66
CA ARG A 8 7.29 -6.36 2.49
C ARG A 8 8.01 -5.10 2.94
N ALA A 9 9.29 -5.04 2.65
CA ALA A 9 10.16 -3.94 3.07
C ALA A 9 10.73 -3.21 1.85
N TYR A 10 10.75 -1.89 1.93
CA TYR A 10 11.13 -0.98 0.85
C TYR A 10 12.15 0.04 1.35
N VAL A 11 13.28 0.14 0.66
CA VAL A 11 14.26 1.20 0.89
C VAL A 11 13.79 2.45 0.17
N VAL A 12 13.10 3.32 0.90
CA VAL A 12 12.56 4.59 0.40
C VAL A 12 12.68 5.66 1.49
N PRO A 13 13.10 6.90 1.17
CA PRO A 13 13.05 7.99 2.13
C PRO A 13 11.60 8.29 2.51
N VAL A 14 11.27 8.16 3.79
CA VAL A 14 9.90 8.37 4.32
C VAL A 14 9.42 9.78 4.03
N ALA A 15 10.32 10.77 4.10
CA ALA A 15 10.02 12.16 3.72
C ALA A 15 9.56 12.28 2.25
N THR A 16 10.20 11.55 1.34
CA THR A 16 9.81 11.53 -0.09
C THR A 16 8.45 10.86 -0.29
N LEU A 17 8.21 9.74 0.39
CA LEU A 17 6.92 9.05 0.34
C LEU A 17 5.79 9.98 0.84
N ARG A 18 5.99 10.62 1.99
CA ARG A 18 5.05 11.60 2.56
C ARG A 18 4.82 12.76 1.59
N TYR A 19 5.88 13.38 1.11
CA TYR A 19 5.82 14.50 0.18
C TYR A 19 4.98 14.18 -1.07
N LEU A 20 5.14 12.98 -1.64
CA LEU A 20 4.35 12.57 -2.80
C LEU A 20 2.89 12.30 -2.49
N LEU A 21 2.60 11.77 -1.31
CA LEU A 21 1.25 11.38 -0.90
C LEU A 21 0.46 12.49 -0.20
N THR A 22 1.08 13.64 0.09
CA THR A 22 0.40 14.81 0.66
C THR A 22 0.32 15.93 -0.37
N GLY A 23 -0.84 16.08 -1.00
CA GLY A 23 -1.14 17.17 -1.94
C GLY A 23 -1.45 16.71 -3.36
N THR A 24 -2.40 17.38 -3.99
CA THR A 24 -2.95 17.05 -5.31
C THR A 24 -2.02 17.43 -6.48
N GLU A 25 -1.10 18.37 -6.29
CA GLU A 25 -0.15 18.84 -7.32
C GLU A 25 0.70 17.71 -7.93
N ARG A 26 0.87 16.60 -7.22
CA ARG A 26 1.72 15.47 -7.63
C ARG A 26 0.93 14.31 -8.20
N ARG A 27 -0.37 14.50 -8.44
CA ARG A 27 -1.29 13.44 -8.84
C ARG A 27 -0.81 12.63 -10.03
N GLU A 28 -0.41 13.27 -11.13
CA GLU A 28 0.05 12.54 -12.32
C GLU A 28 1.31 11.71 -12.07
N ARG A 29 2.23 12.24 -11.25
CA ARG A 29 3.42 11.50 -10.84
C ARG A 29 3.05 10.28 -10.00
N VAL A 30 2.15 10.44 -9.03
CA VAL A 30 1.69 9.32 -8.19
C VAL A 30 0.90 8.31 -9.01
N LEU A 31 0.05 8.77 -9.94
CA LEU A 31 -0.70 7.93 -10.86
C LEU A 31 0.25 7.05 -11.69
N GLY A 32 1.36 7.60 -12.18
CA GLY A 32 2.40 6.84 -12.87
C GLY A 32 2.96 5.66 -12.04
N LEU A 33 3.08 5.83 -10.72
CA LEU A 33 3.58 4.79 -9.81
C LEU A 33 2.52 3.74 -9.47
N VAL A 34 1.25 4.15 -9.32
CA VAL A 34 0.17 3.24 -8.88
C VAL A 34 -0.61 2.60 -10.04
N ARG A 35 -0.34 2.98 -11.29
CA ARG A 35 -1.04 2.45 -12.49
C ARG A 35 -1.14 0.93 -12.54
N ARG A 36 -0.14 0.20 -12.02
CA ARG A 36 -0.11 -1.26 -12.04
C ARG A 36 -1.05 -1.92 -11.02
N VAL A 37 -1.43 -1.19 -9.97
CA VAL A 37 -2.36 -1.70 -8.96
C VAL A 37 -3.79 -1.22 -9.17
N LEU A 38 -3.99 -0.18 -10.00
CA LEU A 38 -5.31 0.26 -10.40
C LEU A 38 -5.94 -0.73 -11.40
N PRO A 39 -7.27 -0.95 -11.34
CA PRO A 39 -7.97 -1.72 -12.35
C PRO A 39 -7.75 -1.08 -13.73
N PRO A 40 -7.73 -1.90 -14.80
CA PRO A 40 -7.68 -1.37 -16.16
C PRO A 40 -8.86 -0.41 -16.36
N ALA A 41 -8.59 0.74 -16.99
CA ALA A 41 -9.65 1.67 -17.35
C ALA A 41 -10.67 0.91 -18.20
N SER A 42 -11.86 0.68 -17.66
CA SER A 42 -12.96 0.16 -18.48
C SER A 42 -13.22 1.19 -19.55
N ALA A 43 -13.15 0.79 -20.82
CA ALA A 43 -13.52 1.65 -21.94
C ALA A 43 -14.90 2.26 -21.62
N PRO A 44 -15.11 3.57 -21.85
CA PRO A 44 -16.42 4.17 -21.62
C PRO A 44 -17.44 3.36 -22.41
N ALA A 45 -18.35 2.70 -21.69
CA ALA A 45 -19.47 2.02 -22.33
C ALA A 45 -20.20 3.06 -23.19
N PRO A 46 -20.61 2.71 -24.42
CA PRO A 46 -21.40 3.63 -25.25
C PRO A 46 -22.57 4.12 -24.40
N LEU A 47 -22.78 5.43 -24.38
CA LEU A 47 -23.78 6.14 -23.57
C LEU A 47 -25.19 5.63 -23.92
N GLY A 48 -25.56 4.47 -23.37
CA GLY A 48 -26.93 4.02 -23.25
C GLY A 48 -27.67 4.86 -22.22
N PRO A 49 -29.01 4.75 -22.13
CA PRO A 49 -29.84 5.62 -21.31
C PRO A 49 -29.29 5.74 -19.89
N LEU A 50 -29.09 7.00 -19.47
CA LEU A 50 -28.21 7.51 -18.40
C LEU A 50 -28.33 6.88 -16.99
N PHE A 51 -29.15 5.86 -16.76
CA PHE A 51 -29.39 5.29 -15.42
C PHE A 51 -29.67 3.77 -15.38
N ALA A 52 -29.13 2.98 -16.30
CA ALA A 52 -29.10 1.54 -16.09
C ALA A 52 -27.79 1.16 -15.37
N ARG A 53 -27.83 0.89 -14.05
CA ARG A 53 -26.81 0.01 -13.45
C ARG A 53 -26.83 -1.27 -14.26
N VAL A 54 -25.75 -1.56 -15.01
CA VAL A 54 -25.67 -2.78 -15.82
C VAL A 54 -25.85 -3.96 -14.87
N PRO A 55 -26.92 -4.76 -15.00
CA PRO A 55 -27.08 -5.95 -14.17
C PRO A 55 -25.85 -6.84 -14.38
N GLY A 56 -25.04 -7.01 -13.34
CA GLY A 56 -23.77 -7.74 -13.42
C GLY A 56 -22.51 -6.88 -13.28
N THR A 57 -22.59 -5.57 -13.02
CA THR A 57 -21.42 -4.82 -12.54
C THR A 57 -20.97 -5.43 -11.20
N ARG A 58 -19.84 -6.14 -11.21
CA ARG A 58 -19.29 -6.71 -9.99
C ARG A 58 -18.99 -5.56 -9.01
N PRO A 59 -19.38 -5.68 -7.73
CA PRO A 59 -18.93 -4.74 -6.71
C PRO A 59 -17.39 -4.65 -6.77
N VAL A 60 -16.85 -3.44 -6.74
CA VAL A 60 -15.40 -3.27 -6.60
C VAL A 60 -15.01 -3.92 -5.27
N PRO A 61 -14.09 -4.91 -5.27
CA PRO A 61 -13.59 -5.51 -4.04
C PRO A 61 -13.10 -4.45 -3.07
N HIS A 62 -13.34 -4.69 -1.77
CA HIS A 62 -12.95 -3.75 -0.72
C HIS A 62 -11.43 -3.50 -0.65
N ASP A 63 -10.65 -4.44 -1.18
CA ASP A 63 -9.19 -4.39 -1.25
C ASP A 63 -8.65 -3.90 -2.62
N GLU A 64 -9.50 -3.73 -3.64
CA GLU A 64 -9.06 -3.26 -4.96
C GLU A 64 -9.04 -1.72 -4.99
N PRO A 65 -7.87 -1.08 -5.25
CA PRO A 65 -7.74 0.36 -5.26
C PRO A 65 -8.39 1.00 -6.50
N THR A 66 -8.95 2.19 -6.33
CA THR A 66 -9.59 2.96 -7.40
C THR A 66 -8.96 4.35 -7.52
N PRO A 67 -9.15 5.05 -8.66
CA PRO A 67 -8.74 6.45 -8.78
C PRO A 67 -9.32 7.35 -7.69
N ALA A 68 -10.54 7.07 -7.22
CA ALA A 68 -11.17 7.84 -6.14
C ALA A 68 -10.45 7.66 -4.79
N ASP A 69 -9.83 6.50 -4.52
CA ASP A 69 -9.03 6.33 -3.31
C ASP A 69 -7.72 7.11 -3.39
N LEU A 70 -7.15 7.21 -4.60
CA LEU A 70 -5.98 8.06 -4.85
C LEU A 70 -6.31 9.53 -4.66
N ASP A 71 -7.42 10.01 -5.23
CA ASP A 71 -7.84 11.40 -5.10
C ASP A 71 -8.07 11.78 -3.63
N ARG A 72 -8.73 10.90 -2.85
CA ARG A 72 -8.89 11.09 -1.39
C ARG A 72 -7.56 11.15 -0.65
N LEU A 73 -6.65 10.20 -0.94
CA LEU A 73 -5.33 10.14 -0.32
C LEU A 73 -4.55 11.43 -0.56
N LEU A 74 -4.51 11.92 -1.80
CA LEU A 74 -3.78 13.13 -2.17
C LEU A 74 -4.46 14.40 -1.64
N GLY A 75 -5.79 14.42 -1.59
CA GLY A 75 -6.59 15.51 -1.03
C GLY A 75 -6.55 15.59 0.50
N GLY A 76 -5.99 14.57 1.17
CA GLY A 76 -6.04 14.48 2.64
C GLY A 76 -7.46 14.28 3.18
N GLU A 77 -8.37 13.75 2.35
CA GLU A 77 -9.75 13.50 2.74
C GLU A 77 -9.85 12.29 3.68
N PRO A 78 -10.84 12.25 4.59
CA PRO A 78 -11.11 11.07 5.39
C PRO A 78 -11.36 9.83 4.51
N VAL A 79 -10.57 8.78 4.73
CA VAL A 79 -10.74 7.50 4.03
C VAL A 79 -11.76 6.64 4.77
N PRO A 80 -12.85 6.19 4.11
CA PRO A 80 -13.81 5.28 4.73
C PRO A 80 -13.16 3.98 5.21
N ALA A 81 -13.60 3.45 6.35
CA ALA A 81 -13.00 2.24 6.95
C ALA A 81 -12.92 1.06 5.95
N GLY A 82 -13.98 0.84 5.18
CA GLY A 82 -14.04 -0.21 4.15
C GLY A 82 -13.20 0.04 2.89
N ARG A 83 -12.47 1.16 2.81
CA ARG A 83 -11.52 1.50 1.73
C ARG A 83 -10.08 1.60 2.21
N LEU A 84 -9.83 1.55 3.52
CA LEU A 84 -8.47 1.64 4.07
C LEU A 84 -7.50 0.58 3.51
N PRO A 85 -7.88 -0.71 3.33
CA PRO A 85 -6.97 -1.68 2.73
C PRO A 85 -6.57 -1.31 1.29
N ALA A 86 -7.54 -0.87 0.49
CA ALA A 86 -7.32 -0.39 -0.87
C ALA A 86 -6.42 0.85 -0.90
N THR A 87 -6.63 1.82 0.00
CA THR A 87 -5.76 3.00 0.09
C THR A 87 -4.34 2.64 0.55
N TRP A 88 -4.18 1.70 1.48
CA TRP A 88 -2.86 1.22 1.89
C TRP A 88 -2.11 0.51 0.75
N ARG A 89 -2.82 -0.19 -0.14
CA ARG A 89 -2.22 -0.72 -1.39
C ARG A 89 -1.70 0.36 -2.32
N LEU A 90 -2.36 1.53 -2.39
CA LEU A 90 -1.84 2.67 -3.14
C LEU A 90 -0.54 3.20 -2.52
N VAL A 91 -0.49 3.33 -1.19
CA VAL A 91 0.72 3.77 -0.47
C VAL A 91 1.88 2.79 -0.72
N GLU A 92 1.61 1.49 -0.63
CA GLU A 92 2.61 0.45 -0.90
C GLU A 92 3.08 0.49 -2.35
N ALA A 93 2.19 0.69 -3.32
CA ALA A 93 2.57 0.81 -4.73
C ALA A 93 3.45 2.04 -4.99
N VAL A 94 3.19 3.17 -4.31
CA VAL A 94 4.08 4.34 -4.37
C VAL A 94 5.44 4.03 -3.75
N ALA A 95 5.47 3.41 -2.56
CA ALA A 95 6.72 3.00 -1.92
C ALA A 95 7.53 2.05 -2.82
N ALA A 96 6.89 1.05 -3.42
CA ALA A 96 7.50 0.11 -4.35
C ALA A 96 8.03 0.79 -5.62
N GLY A 97 7.29 1.76 -6.16
CA GLY A 97 7.71 2.50 -7.35
C GLY A 97 8.86 3.48 -7.10
N LEU A 98 9.12 3.85 -5.84
CA LEU A 98 10.23 4.71 -5.42
C LEU A 98 11.43 3.92 -4.88
N ALA A 99 11.22 2.68 -4.50
CA ALA A 99 12.20 1.90 -3.76
C ALA A 99 13.46 1.64 -4.59
N THR A 100 14.63 1.87 -3.99
CA THR A 100 15.92 1.47 -4.58
C THR A 100 16.20 -0.02 -4.37
N ALA A 101 15.66 -0.59 -3.28
CA ALA A 101 15.68 -2.01 -2.98
C ALA A 101 14.40 -2.42 -2.26
N ALA A 102 14.00 -3.68 -2.44
CA ALA A 102 12.84 -4.25 -1.76
C ALA A 102 13.08 -5.71 -1.42
N ALA A 103 12.45 -6.19 -0.35
CA ALA A 103 12.46 -7.61 0.01
C ALA A 103 11.10 -8.04 0.56
N ARG A 104 10.83 -9.34 0.48
CA ARG A 104 9.63 -9.96 1.03
C ARG A 104 10.03 -11.18 1.84
N VAL A 105 9.52 -11.27 3.06
CA VAL A 105 9.84 -12.38 3.96
C VAL A 105 8.60 -12.80 4.75
N PRO A 106 8.43 -14.11 5.03
CA PRO A 106 7.44 -14.55 6.00
C PRO A 106 7.85 -14.06 7.39
N SER A 107 6.93 -13.41 8.10
CA SER A 107 7.20 -12.83 9.41
C SER A 107 5.95 -12.75 10.27
N ALA A 108 6.12 -12.74 11.59
CA ALA A 108 5.06 -12.39 12.53
C ALA A 108 4.66 -10.92 12.34
N ARG A 109 3.46 -10.56 12.83
CA ARG A 109 3.00 -9.16 12.80
C ARG A 109 4.00 -8.26 13.55
N PRO A 110 4.54 -7.21 12.91
CA PRO A 110 5.48 -6.30 13.57
C PRO A 110 4.77 -5.39 14.58
N THR A 111 5.35 -5.19 15.75
CA THR A 111 4.78 -4.36 16.84
C THR A 111 5.47 -3.00 17.00
N ASP A 112 6.74 -2.89 16.62
CA ASP A 112 7.60 -1.73 16.95
C ASP A 112 7.73 -0.75 15.78
N LEU A 113 6.63 -0.48 15.11
CA LEU A 113 6.60 0.39 13.94
C LEU A 113 6.49 1.85 14.32
N ARG A 114 7.36 2.69 13.75
CA ARG A 114 7.16 4.14 13.76
C ARG A 114 6.12 4.54 12.70
N PRO A 115 5.27 5.52 12.95
CA PRO A 115 4.23 5.92 12.01
C PRO A 115 4.84 6.55 10.75
N LEU A 116 4.22 6.28 9.59
CA LEU A 116 4.62 6.89 8.31
C LEU A 116 4.30 8.40 8.24
N GLY A 117 3.53 8.93 9.18
CA GLY A 117 3.10 10.33 9.17
C GLY A 117 2.18 10.66 7.99
N LEU A 118 1.43 9.68 7.51
CA LEU A 118 0.36 9.83 6.51
C LEU A 118 -0.98 10.02 7.22
N PRO A 119 -1.95 10.74 6.62
CA PRO A 119 -3.28 10.93 7.18
C PRO A 119 -4.18 9.69 7.03
N LEU A 120 -3.61 8.50 7.27
CA LEU A 120 -4.30 7.22 7.18
C LEU A 120 -4.31 6.53 8.54
N PRO A 121 -5.48 6.13 9.06
CA PRO A 121 -5.55 5.33 10.27
C PRO A 121 -4.93 3.95 10.03
N VAL A 122 -4.27 3.43 11.08
CA VAL A 122 -3.77 2.06 11.12
C VAL A 122 -4.96 1.09 11.17
N THR A 123 -4.86 -0.05 10.49
CA THR A 123 -5.92 -1.07 10.49
C THR A 123 -5.37 -2.44 10.85
N ASP A 124 -6.26 -3.38 11.18
CA ASP A 124 -5.88 -4.78 11.39
C ASP A 124 -5.54 -5.53 10.10
N ALA A 125 -6.04 -5.04 8.96
CA ALA A 125 -5.79 -5.64 7.65
C ALA A 125 -4.37 -5.36 7.14
N VAL A 126 -3.85 -4.15 7.40
CA VAL A 126 -2.51 -3.73 6.97
C VAL A 126 -1.81 -3.05 8.12
N THR A 127 -0.67 -3.63 8.52
CA THR A 127 0.25 -3.03 9.48
C THR A 127 1.40 -2.39 8.71
N ALA A 128 1.50 -1.07 8.73
CA ALA A 128 2.48 -0.32 7.95
C ALA A 128 3.17 0.76 8.80
N GLY A 129 4.45 0.99 8.51
CA GLY A 129 5.28 1.86 9.33
C GLY A 129 6.71 1.93 8.85
N THR A 130 7.57 2.44 9.72
CA THR A 130 9.01 2.48 9.47
C THR A 130 9.78 1.74 10.54
N TRP A 131 10.88 1.11 10.12
CA TRP A 131 11.87 0.49 10.99
C TRP A 131 13.23 1.11 10.78
N THR A 132 14.00 1.20 11.86
CA THR A 132 15.41 1.55 11.76
C THR A 132 16.19 0.45 11.03
N SER A 133 17.32 0.81 10.42
CA SER A 133 18.20 -0.15 9.76
C SER A 133 18.64 -1.26 10.73
N ALA A 134 18.93 -0.89 12.00
CA ALA A 134 19.28 -1.83 13.06
C ALA A 134 18.19 -2.89 13.29
N ARG A 135 16.92 -2.50 13.37
CA ARG A 135 15.82 -3.46 13.56
C ARG A 135 15.64 -4.39 12.37
N THR A 136 15.97 -3.91 11.18
CA THR A 136 15.80 -4.65 9.94
C THR A 136 16.84 -5.76 9.79
N SER A 137 18.06 -5.54 10.30
CA SER A 137 19.10 -6.56 10.36
C SER A 137 18.75 -7.76 11.25
N ASP A 138 17.86 -7.58 12.22
CA ASP A 138 17.37 -8.66 13.10
C ASP A 138 16.41 -9.62 12.39
N VAL A 139 15.89 -9.26 11.21
CA VAL A 139 14.91 -10.06 10.49
C VAL A 139 15.60 -10.89 9.39
N PRO A 140 15.58 -12.23 9.49
CA PRO A 140 16.15 -13.08 8.45
C PRO A 140 15.55 -12.77 7.08
N GLY A 141 16.41 -12.58 6.08
CA GLY A 141 16.02 -12.24 4.71
C GLY A 141 15.89 -10.73 4.40
N LEU A 142 16.02 -9.85 5.40
CA LEU A 142 16.09 -8.40 5.19
C LEU A 142 17.49 -7.79 5.32
N ALA A 143 18.48 -8.57 5.79
CA ALA A 143 19.84 -8.08 6.00
C ALA A 143 20.45 -7.38 4.78
N ALA A 144 20.26 -7.95 3.58
CA ALA A 144 20.80 -7.40 2.33
C ALA A 144 20.23 -6.02 1.95
N ILE A 145 19.00 -5.69 2.38
CA ILE A 145 18.41 -4.38 2.12
C ILE A 145 18.61 -3.42 3.30
N ALA A 146 18.89 -3.91 4.50
CA ALA A 146 19.22 -3.10 5.67
C ALA A 146 20.52 -2.30 5.48
N GLU A 147 21.50 -2.87 4.77
CA GLU A 147 22.76 -2.17 4.42
C GLU A 147 22.53 -0.99 3.47
N GLN A 148 21.47 -1.04 2.66
CA GLN A 148 21.11 0.01 1.71
C GLN A 148 20.14 1.03 2.32
N ALA A 149 19.71 0.80 3.56
CA ALA A 149 18.73 1.64 4.20
C ALA A 149 19.26 3.05 4.44
N VAL A 150 18.41 4.02 4.10
CA VAL A 150 18.63 5.44 4.43
C VAL A 150 18.56 5.65 5.95
N PRO A 151 19.11 6.75 6.48
CA PRO A 151 19.13 7.05 7.92
C PRO A 151 17.75 7.00 8.60
N ASP A 152 16.70 7.31 7.83
CA ASP A 152 15.30 7.31 8.29
C ASP A 152 14.65 5.92 8.35
N GLY A 153 15.38 4.87 7.95
CA GLY A 153 14.95 3.48 8.00
C GLY A 153 14.27 2.98 6.72
N LEU A 154 13.65 1.79 6.83
CA LEU A 154 12.85 1.19 5.76
C LEU A 154 11.36 1.40 6.01
N VAL A 155 10.61 1.57 4.92
CA VAL A 155 9.16 1.48 4.95
C VAL A 155 8.77 0.02 4.86
N VAL A 156 7.94 -0.44 5.79
CA VAL A 156 7.50 -1.83 5.84
C VAL A 156 5.98 -1.92 5.84
N PHE A 157 5.48 -2.95 5.18
CA PHE A 157 4.07 -3.33 5.11
C PHE A 157 3.95 -4.80 5.49
N TRP A 158 2.99 -5.13 6.33
CA TRP A 158 2.68 -6.49 6.72
C TRP A 158 1.19 -6.75 6.54
N THR A 159 0.88 -7.91 5.96
CA THR A 159 -0.48 -8.46 5.89
C THR A 159 -0.44 -9.89 6.39
N ALA A 160 -1.48 -10.31 7.09
CA ALA A 160 -1.65 -11.71 7.46
C ALA A 160 -1.69 -12.58 6.20
N ASP A 161 -1.13 -13.78 6.27
CA ASP A 161 -1.39 -14.79 5.26
C ASP A 161 -2.82 -15.29 5.51
N GLU A 162 -3.79 -14.71 4.78
CA GLU A 162 -5.12 -15.27 4.70
C GLU A 162 -4.99 -16.56 3.92
N GLY A 163 -4.72 -17.66 4.62
CA GLY A 163 -4.36 -18.95 4.04
C GLY A 163 -5.15 -19.21 2.77
N ARG A 164 -4.47 -19.09 1.62
CA ARG A 164 -5.02 -19.57 0.36
C ARG A 164 -5.22 -21.07 0.57
N GLY A 165 -6.47 -21.46 0.83
CA GLY A 165 -6.87 -22.86 0.74
C GLY A 165 -6.37 -23.42 -0.61
N PRO A 166 -6.00 -24.71 -0.67
CA PRO A 166 -5.53 -25.30 -1.90
C PRO A 166 -6.57 -25.03 -2.98
N THR A 167 -6.16 -24.39 -4.08
CA THR A 167 -6.90 -24.45 -5.34
C THR A 167 -7.05 -25.93 -5.67
N GLY A 168 -8.28 -26.42 -5.53
CA GLY A 168 -8.66 -27.81 -5.83
C GLY A 168 -8.54 -28.14 -7.30
#